data_AF-A0A1D3L0H2-F1
#
_entry.id   AF-A0A1D3L0H2-F1
#
_cell.length_a   1.000
_cell.length_b   1.000
_cell.length_c   1.000
_cell.angle_alpha   90.00
_cell.angle_beta   90.00
_cell.angle_gamma   90.00
#
_symmetry.space_group_name_H-M   'P 1'
#
loop_
_entity.id
_entity.type
_entity.pdbx_description
1 polymer ?
#
loop_
_entity_poly.entity_id
_entity_poly.type
_entity_poly.pdbx_seq_one_letter_code
_entity_poly.pdbx_strand_id
1 'polypeptide(L)'
;MLLIKGDYMRKLISIFICLIFVFSVIGASSAAVIGKTNYGWVEKQTYGNLSSTNTIAIIVGVHPREHGFHDAMVNALKTQTASSNKKYILYRIHVTKTPMNYYKGRMYGQLLGNKFVVPDVKRSHPNVVFDIHEDAWKSSGYKYPRFLDPVSKTSKTYSYINRVKTKMPFLKVYVPPSGTSPKYVTKPIASKGIPTIIYETYKYDSYSKKVADANLFINTLNKL
;
A
#
# COMPACT_ATOMS: atom_id res chain seq x y z
N MET A 1 58.26 -25.27 -3.30
CA MET A 1 57.76 -23.89 -3.51
C MET A 1 56.29 -23.97 -3.89
N LEU A 2 55.37 -23.68 -2.95
CA LEU A 2 53.93 -23.92 -3.06
C LEU A 2 53.25 -22.97 -4.08
N LEU A 3 52.76 -23.51 -5.19
CA LEU A 3 51.93 -22.82 -6.19
C LEU A 3 50.42 -23.10 -5.98
N ILE A 4 49.91 -23.01 -4.74
CA ILE A 4 48.49 -23.31 -4.43
C ILE A 4 47.68 -22.03 -4.06
N LYS A 5 48.28 -20.84 -4.05
CA LYS A 5 47.61 -19.63 -3.55
C LYS A 5 46.68 -18.92 -4.56
N GLY A 6 46.89 -19.10 -5.87
CA GLY A 6 46.17 -18.30 -6.89
C GLY A 6 44.72 -18.74 -7.13
N ASP A 7 44.48 -20.05 -7.20
CA ASP A 7 43.19 -20.59 -7.63
C ASP A 7 42.13 -20.57 -6.52
N TYR A 8 42.59 -20.72 -5.26
CA TYR A 8 41.75 -20.59 -4.08
C TYR A 8 41.28 -19.14 -3.87
N MET A 9 42.16 -18.15 -4.10
CA MET A 9 41.78 -16.73 -4.05
C MET A 9 40.78 -16.36 -5.14
N ARG A 10 40.91 -16.89 -6.36
CA ARG A 10 39.95 -16.64 -7.44
C ARG A 10 38.56 -17.22 -7.14
N LYS A 11 38.48 -18.42 -6.54
CA LYS A 11 37.21 -19.01 -6.08
C LYS A 11 36.59 -18.23 -4.92
N LEU A 12 37.39 -17.80 -3.94
CA LEU A 12 36.92 -16.94 -2.84
C LEU A 12 36.42 -15.59 -3.33
N ILE A 13 37.14 -14.92 -4.24
CA ILE A 13 36.71 -13.66 -4.85
C ILE A 13 35.43 -13.85 -5.66
N SER A 14 35.31 -14.94 -6.41
CA SER A 14 34.09 -15.25 -7.19
C SER A 14 32.88 -15.50 -6.29
N ILE A 15 33.05 -16.23 -5.18
CA ILE A 15 32.01 -16.45 -4.17
C ILE A 15 31.63 -15.13 -3.49
N PHE A 16 32.60 -14.28 -3.17
CA PHE A 16 32.38 -12.98 -2.53
C PHE A 16 31.66 -12.00 -3.47
N ILE A 17 32.02 -11.96 -4.76
CA ILE A 17 31.33 -11.15 -5.78
C ILE A 17 29.91 -11.68 -6.02
N CYS A 18 29.70 -13.00 -6.03
CA CYS A 18 28.37 -13.59 -6.14
C CYS A 18 27.50 -13.28 -4.92
N LEU A 19 28.07 -13.31 -3.70
CA LEU A 19 27.41 -12.86 -2.47
C LEU A 19 27.07 -11.36 -2.52
N ILE A 20 27.98 -10.50 -3.00
CA ILE A 20 27.71 -9.06 -3.16
C ILE A 20 26.55 -8.84 -4.15
N PHE A 21 26.45 -9.59 -5.25
CA PHE A 21 25.33 -9.51 -6.18
C PHE A 21 24.00 -10.02 -5.58
N VAL A 22 24.04 -11.08 -4.77
CA VAL A 22 22.86 -11.60 -4.07
C VAL A 22 22.37 -10.62 -2.99
N PHE A 23 23.26 -9.88 -2.32
CA PHE A 23 22.90 -8.89 -1.31
C PHE A 23 22.57 -7.50 -1.88
N SER A 24 22.94 -7.17 -3.13
CA SER A 24 22.72 -5.85 -3.73
C SER A 24 21.28 -5.57 -4.20
N VAL A 25 20.37 -6.55 -4.09
CA VAL A 25 18.95 -6.36 -4.44
C VAL A 25 18.07 -6.02 -3.23
N ILE A 26 18.66 -5.93 -2.04
CA ILE A 26 17.94 -5.60 -0.80
C ILE A 26 17.76 -4.08 -0.74
N GLY A 27 16.56 -3.62 -1.07
CA GLY A 27 16.11 -2.24 -0.82
C GLY A 27 15.97 -1.32 -2.03
N ALA A 28 16.07 -1.82 -3.27
CA ALA A 28 15.85 -0.98 -4.45
C ALA A 28 14.37 -0.53 -4.56
N SER A 29 14.09 0.72 -4.19
CA SER A 29 12.81 1.35 -4.52
C SER A 29 12.88 1.94 -5.93
N SER A 30 12.12 1.40 -6.87
CA SER A 30 11.88 2.06 -8.17
C SER A 30 10.65 2.94 -8.05
N ALA A 31 10.75 4.22 -8.39
CA ALA A 31 9.62 5.14 -8.50
C ALA A 31 9.36 5.43 -9.97
N ALA A 32 8.15 5.14 -10.44
CA ALA A 32 7.75 5.40 -11.81
C ALA A 32 6.41 6.13 -11.84
N VAL A 33 6.31 7.20 -12.64
CA VAL A 33 5.02 7.80 -12.97
C VAL A 33 4.33 6.88 -13.98
N ILE A 34 3.20 6.29 -13.59
CA ILE A 34 2.46 5.34 -14.43
C ILE A 34 1.32 6.00 -15.23
N GLY A 35 1.11 7.30 -15.02
CA GLY A 35 0.15 8.08 -15.78
C GLY A 35 -0.03 9.50 -15.28
N LYS A 36 -0.43 10.40 -16.18
CA LYS A 36 -0.67 11.82 -15.92
C LYS A 36 -1.89 12.33 -16.68
N THR A 37 -2.53 13.35 -16.14
CA THR A 37 -3.59 14.16 -16.75
C THR A 37 -3.35 15.64 -16.42
N ASN A 38 -4.22 16.53 -16.90
CA ASN A 38 -4.18 17.94 -16.51
C ASN A 38 -4.68 18.21 -15.07
N TYR A 39 -5.19 17.21 -14.34
CA TYR A 39 -5.63 17.34 -12.94
C TYR A 39 -4.80 16.53 -11.95
N GLY A 40 -3.71 15.90 -12.40
CA GLY A 40 -2.78 15.19 -11.52
C GLY A 40 -2.07 14.01 -12.19
N TRP A 41 -1.35 13.22 -11.39
CA TRP A 41 -0.61 12.05 -11.85
C TRP A 41 -0.65 10.91 -10.82
N VAL A 42 -0.18 9.73 -11.22
CA VAL A 42 -0.05 8.57 -10.35
C VAL A 42 1.38 8.06 -10.39
N GLU A 43 1.98 7.91 -9.22
CA GLU A 43 3.27 7.27 -9.02
C GLU A 43 3.06 5.85 -8.50
N LYS A 44 3.93 4.95 -8.96
CA LYS A 44 4.09 3.59 -8.45
C LYS A 44 5.47 3.46 -7.85
N GLN A 45 5.53 2.95 -6.63
CA GLN A 45 6.77 2.62 -5.93
C GLN A 45 6.73 1.16 -5.47
N THR A 46 7.89 0.51 -5.44
CA THR A 46 8.01 -0.85 -4.89
C THR A 46 8.94 -0.89 -3.70
N TYR A 47 8.62 -1.72 -2.71
CA TYR A 47 9.45 -1.91 -1.51
C TYR A 47 9.52 -3.39 -1.10
N GLY A 48 10.43 -3.69 -0.18
CA GLY A 48 10.69 -5.04 0.33
C GLY A 48 11.35 -5.96 -0.69
N ASN A 49 11.04 -7.25 -0.63
CA ASN A 49 11.61 -8.24 -1.52
C ASN A 49 10.91 -8.22 -2.89
N LEU A 50 11.57 -7.61 -3.90
CA LEU A 50 11.00 -7.43 -5.24
C LEU A 50 10.73 -8.74 -6.02
N SER A 51 11.41 -9.83 -5.65
CA SER A 51 11.22 -11.17 -6.23
C SER A 51 10.13 -12.00 -5.53
N SER A 52 9.58 -11.51 -4.41
CA SER A 52 8.55 -12.22 -3.67
C SER A 52 7.25 -12.32 -4.46
N THR A 53 6.67 -13.53 -4.48
CA THR A 53 5.31 -13.78 -4.99
C THR A 53 4.23 -13.38 -4.00
N ASN A 54 4.58 -13.09 -2.74
CA ASN A 54 3.67 -12.52 -1.76
C ASN A 54 3.69 -10.99 -1.88
N THR A 55 2.81 -10.48 -2.76
CA THR A 55 2.68 -9.07 -3.12
C THR A 55 1.50 -8.43 -2.43
N ILE A 56 1.73 -7.31 -1.74
CA ILE A 56 0.70 -6.47 -1.14
C ILE A 56 0.70 -5.12 -1.84
N ALA A 57 -0.46 -4.68 -2.32
CA ALA A 57 -0.64 -3.36 -2.88
C ALA A 57 -1.29 -2.40 -1.87
N ILE A 58 -0.76 -1.18 -1.77
CA ILE A 58 -1.27 -0.10 -0.94
C ILE A 58 -1.60 1.08 -1.86
N ILE A 59 -2.80 1.63 -1.74
CA ILE A 59 -3.24 2.80 -2.50
C ILE A 59 -3.44 3.96 -1.51
N VAL A 60 -2.85 5.12 -1.82
CA VAL A 60 -3.03 6.36 -1.05
C VAL A 60 -3.35 7.52 -2.00
N GLY A 61 -4.00 8.55 -1.45
CA GLY A 61 -4.21 9.81 -2.18
C GLY A 61 -5.45 9.84 -3.09
N VAL A 62 -6.33 8.81 -3.03
CA VAL A 62 -7.62 8.83 -3.74
C VAL A 62 -8.42 10.08 -3.33
N HIS A 63 -8.37 10.47 -2.05
CA HIS A 63 -8.95 11.71 -1.56
C HIS A 63 -7.85 12.65 -0.99
N PRO A 64 -7.53 13.78 -1.64
CA PRO A 64 -6.38 14.60 -1.23
C PRO A 64 -6.49 15.21 0.19
N ARG A 65 -7.71 15.37 0.71
CA ARG A 65 -7.96 15.91 2.05
C ARG A 65 -7.61 14.92 3.17
N GLU A 66 -7.22 13.69 2.85
CA GLU A 66 -6.89 12.59 3.76
C GLU A 66 -5.35 12.37 3.82
N HIS A 67 -4.58 13.42 3.49
CA HIS A 67 -3.12 13.36 3.35
C HIS A 67 -2.38 13.00 4.64
N GLY A 68 -2.93 13.30 5.82
CA GLY A 68 -2.24 13.07 7.09
C GLY A 68 -1.93 11.60 7.32
N PHE A 69 -2.88 10.71 7.08
CA PHE A 69 -2.65 9.26 7.22
C PHE A 69 -1.94 8.68 5.98
N HIS A 70 -2.15 9.27 4.79
CA HIS A 70 -1.39 8.90 3.60
C HIS A 70 0.12 9.07 3.79
N ASP A 71 0.57 10.23 4.27
CA ASP A 71 1.99 10.52 4.47
C ASP A 71 2.60 9.61 5.54
N ALA A 72 1.86 9.34 6.63
CA ALA A 72 2.25 8.37 7.63
C ALA A 72 2.43 6.96 7.05
N MET A 73 1.51 6.52 6.17
CA MET A 73 1.58 5.22 5.50
C MET A 73 2.78 5.10 4.56
N VAL A 74 3.05 6.13 3.75
CA VAL A 74 4.21 6.16 2.85
C VAL A 74 5.51 6.07 3.63
N ASN A 75 5.61 6.83 4.74
CA ASN A 75 6.79 6.78 5.61
C ASN A 75 6.97 5.42 6.29
N ALA A 76 5.89 4.82 6.80
CA ALA A 76 5.92 3.49 7.40
C ALA A 76 6.41 2.42 6.38
N LEU A 77 5.88 2.43 5.15
CA LEU A 77 6.35 1.54 4.09
C LEU A 77 7.85 1.73 3.82
N LYS A 78 8.31 2.96 3.63
CA LYS A 78 9.72 3.27 3.33
C LYS A 78 10.65 2.77 4.44
N THR A 79 10.25 2.91 5.70
CA THR A 79 11.12 2.67 6.86
C THR A 79 11.06 1.25 7.39
N GLN A 80 9.96 0.52 7.18
CA GLN A 80 9.74 -0.78 7.83
C GLN A 80 9.80 -1.98 6.91
N THR A 81 9.89 -1.79 5.59
CA THR A 81 9.79 -2.91 4.65
C THR A 81 11.13 -3.37 4.08
N ALA A 82 12.24 -2.70 4.38
CA ALA A 82 13.57 -3.02 3.82
C ALA A 82 13.97 -4.49 4.02
N SER A 83 13.66 -5.08 5.17
CA SER A 83 13.94 -6.50 5.50
C SER A 83 12.72 -7.42 5.34
N SER A 84 11.64 -6.94 4.70
CA SER A 84 10.43 -7.73 4.54
C SER A 84 10.62 -8.82 3.48
N ASN A 85 10.13 -10.04 3.76
CA ASN A 85 10.08 -11.12 2.77
C ASN A 85 8.95 -10.97 1.74
N LYS A 86 8.17 -9.89 1.83
CA LYS A 86 7.05 -9.54 0.95
C LYS A 86 7.45 -8.47 -0.03
N LYS A 87 6.74 -8.43 -1.15
CA LYS A 87 6.78 -7.32 -2.10
C LYS A 87 5.66 -6.35 -1.78
N TYR A 88 5.98 -5.07 -1.64
CA TYR A 88 4.98 -4.01 -1.54
C TYR A 88 4.93 -3.20 -2.83
N ILE A 89 3.72 -2.92 -3.31
CA ILE A 89 3.47 -1.96 -4.38
C ILE A 89 2.68 -0.81 -3.78
N LEU A 90 3.26 0.38 -3.77
CA LEU A 90 2.60 1.61 -3.34
C LEU A 90 2.16 2.40 -4.56
N TYR A 91 0.87 2.72 -4.63
CA TYR A 91 0.32 3.69 -5.58
C TYR A 91 0.02 5.00 -4.86
N ARG A 92 0.65 6.08 -5.31
CA ARG A 92 0.42 7.44 -4.80
C ARG A 92 -0.29 8.25 -5.86
N ILE A 93 -1.52 8.64 -5.56
CA ILE A 93 -2.32 9.51 -6.43
C ILE A 93 -2.09 10.95 -6.00
N HIS A 94 -1.65 11.78 -6.95
CA HIS A 94 -1.35 13.19 -6.74
C HIS A 94 -2.35 14.04 -7.52
N VAL A 95 -3.32 14.65 -6.83
CA VAL A 95 -4.27 15.60 -7.44
C VAL A 95 -3.69 17.00 -7.37
N THR A 96 -3.56 17.67 -8.51
CA THR A 96 -3.06 19.05 -8.58
C THR A 96 -4.15 20.09 -8.75
N LYS A 97 -5.28 19.71 -9.38
CA LYS A 97 -6.36 20.64 -9.66
C LYS A 97 -7.36 20.67 -8.51
N THR A 98 -7.48 21.81 -7.83
CA THR A 98 -8.42 22.01 -6.70
C THR A 98 -8.40 20.90 -5.65
N PRO A 99 -7.23 20.42 -5.18
CA PRO A 99 -7.13 19.22 -4.34
C PRO A 99 -7.93 19.32 -3.03
N MET A 100 -8.05 20.53 -2.48
CA MET A 100 -8.78 20.77 -1.22
C MET A 100 -10.28 20.99 -1.39
N ASN A 101 -10.77 21.12 -2.62
CA ASN A 101 -12.22 21.13 -2.87
C ASN A 101 -12.77 19.72 -2.64
N TYR A 102 -13.73 19.59 -1.72
CA TYR A 102 -14.26 18.29 -1.32
C TYR A 102 -14.79 17.46 -2.50
N TYR A 103 -15.57 18.07 -3.39
CA TYR A 103 -16.21 17.35 -4.48
C TYR A 103 -15.23 17.15 -5.66
N LYS A 104 -14.58 18.23 -6.10
CA LYS A 104 -13.70 18.21 -7.28
C LYS A 104 -12.41 17.45 -7.02
N GLY A 105 -11.70 17.75 -5.92
CA GLY A 105 -10.44 17.09 -5.57
C GLY A 105 -10.62 15.59 -5.35
N ARG A 106 -11.68 15.19 -4.65
CA ARG A 106 -12.08 13.78 -4.47
C ARG A 106 -12.33 13.10 -5.81
N MET A 107 -13.13 13.72 -6.69
CA MET A 107 -13.45 13.13 -7.99
C MET A 107 -12.20 12.98 -8.87
N TYR A 108 -11.31 13.97 -8.89
CA TYR A 108 -10.06 13.86 -9.66
C TYR A 108 -9.17 12.71 -9.17
N GLY A 109 -9.03 12.53 -7.85
CA GLY A 109 -8.27 11.40 -7.31
C GLY A 109 -8.91 10.06 -7.66
N GLN A 110 -10.24 9.95 -7.57
CA GLN A 110 -10.99 8.77 -8.03
C GLN A 110 -10.78 8.48 -9.53
N LEU A 111 -10.80 9.49 -10.39
CA LEU A 111 -10.59 9.34 -11.83
C LEU A 111 -9.14 8.96 -12.17
N LEU A 112 -8.14 9.53 -11.48
CA LEU A 112 -6.73 9.12 -11.61
C LEU A 112 -6.54 7.66 -11.19
N GLY A 113 -7.11 7.28 -10.04
CA GLY A 113 -7.07 5.91 -9.54
C GLY A 113 -7.71 4.94 -10.52
N ASN A 114 -8.91 5.26 -11.03
CA ASN A 114 -9.59 4.44 -12.02
C ASN A 114 -8.75 4.27 -13.30
N LYS A 115 -8.20 5.38 -13.82
CA LYS A 115 -7.50 5.38 -15.10
C LYS A 115 -6.15 4.67 -15.06
N PHE A 116 -5.40 4.77 -13.97
CA PHE A 116 -4.02 4.30 -13.91
C PHE A 116 -3.75 3.23 -12.85
N VAL A 117 -4.36 3.32 -11.66
CA VAL A 117 -4.15 2.34 -10.59
C VAL A 117 -4.89 1.03 -10.91
N VAL A 118 -6.18 1.10 -11.28
CA VAL A 118 -6.98 -0.11 -11.52
C VAL A 118 -6.38 -1.02 -12.61
N PRO A 119 -5.95 -0.52 -13.79
CA PRO A 119 -5.31 -1.36 -14.79
C PRO A 119 -3.95 -1.92 -14.35
N ASP A 120 -3.13 -1.14 -13.64
CA ASP A 120 -1.82 -1.61 -13.17
C ASP A 120 -1.95 -2.65 -12.05
N VAL A 121 -2.92 -2.50 -11.15
CA VAL A 121 -3.26 -3.52 -10.14
C VAL A 121 -3.76 -4.80 -10.81
N LYS A 122 -4.61 -4.70 -11.84
CA LYS A 122 -5.03 -5.88 -12.62
C LYS A 122 -3.83 -6.61 -13.22
N ARG A 123 -2.87 -5.87 -13.79
CA ARG A 123 -1.66 -6.44 -14.41
C ARG A 123 -0.69 -7.05 -13.39
N SER A 124 -0.48 -6.39 -12.25
CA SER A 124 0.45 -6.85 -11.22
C SER A 124 -0.12 -7.94 -10.32
N HIS A 125 -1.45 -8.07 -10.28
CA HIS A 125 -2.21 -9.12 -9.59
C HIS A 125 -1.73 -9.41 -8.14
N PRO A 126 -1.69 -8.40 -7.26
CA PRO A 126 -1.25 -8.58 -5.88
C PRO A 126 -2.14 -9.55 -5.10
N ASN A 127 -1.61 -10.18 -4.06
CA ASN A 127 -2.35 -11.10 -3.20
C ASN A 127 -3.46 -10.42 -2.41
N VAL A 128 -3.27 -9.13 -2.07
CA VAL A 128 -4.25 -8.26 -1.43
C VAL A 128 -3.96 -6.79 -1.74
N VAL A 129 -5.01 -5.98 -1.80
CA VAL A 129 -4.97 -4.52 -1.97
C VAL A 129 -5.60 -3.86 -0.75
N PHE A 130 -4.91 -2.89 -0.16
CA PHE A 130 -5.47 -1.98 0.83
C PHE A 130 -5.60 -0.58 0.25
N ASP A 131 -6.82 -0.06 0.21
CA ASP A 131 -7.15 1.32 -0.17
C ASP A 131 -7.29 2.15 1.10
N ILE A 132 -6.36 3.08 1.31
CA ILE A 132 -6.17 3.77 2.59
C ILE A 132 -6.92 5.09 2.58
N HIS A 133 -7.72 5.33 3.64
CA HIS A 133 -8.61 6.47 3.75
C HIS A 133 -8.66 7.05 5.18
N GLU A 134 -9.21 8.26 5.27
CA GLU A 134 -9.59 8.87 6.55
C GLU A 134 -11.06 9.34 6.56
N ASP A 135 -11.74 9.13 7.68
CA ASP A 135 -13.14 9.49 7.87
C ASP A 135 -13.38 10.44 9.05
N ALA A 136 -14.52 11.15 9.02
CA ALA A 136 -14.96 12.06 10.08
C ALA A 136 -15.99 11.41 11.03
N TRP A 137 -15.96 10.08 11.14
CA TRP A 137 -16.82 9.26 11.98
C TRP A 137 -18.31 9.55 11.82
N LYS A 138 -18.97 10.06 12.87
CA LYS A 138 -20.41 10.39 12.87
C LYS A 138 -20.75 11.44 11.81
N SER A 139 -19.85 12.40 11.55
CA SER A 139 -20.04 13.39 10.50
C SER A 139 -19.97 12.80 9.09
N SER A 140 -19.40 11.60 8.94
CA SER A 140 -19.43 10.80 7.69
C SER A 140 -20.59 9.79 7.67
N GLY A 141 -21.44 9.76 8.70
CA GLY A 141 -22.52 8.76 8.84
C GLY A 141 -22.02 7.36 9.20
N TYR A 142 -20.79 7.22 9.69
CA TYR A 142 -20.20 5.92 10.00
C TYR A 142 -20.42 5.54 11.47
N LYS A 143 -20.65 4.24 11.71
CA LYS A 143 -20.79 3.68 13.07
C LYS A 143 -19.47 3.71 13.84
N TYR A 144 -18.34 3.50 13.15
CA TYR A 144 -17.02 3.41 13.75
C TYR A 144 -16.04 4.39 13.05
N PRO A 145 -15.12 5.02 13.80
CA PRO A 145 -14.14 5.96 13.25
C PRO A 145 -12.89 5.28 12.67
N ARG A 146 -12.76 3.95 12.88
CA ARG A 146 -11.61 3.14 12.47
C ARG A 146 -12.08 1.74 12.14
N PHE A 147 -11.94 1.34 10.88
CA PHE A 147 -12.44 0.05 10.43
C PHE A 147 -11.76 -0.45 9.16
N LEU A 148 -11.95 -1.74 8.92
CA LEU A 148 -11.64 -2.43 7.67
C LEU A 148 -12.96 -2.77 6.98
N ASP A 149 -13.17 -2.27 5.77
CA ASP A 149 -14.28 -2.70 4.90
C ASP A 149 -13.79 -3.78 3.93
N PRO A 150 -14.25 -5.05 4.08
CA PRO A 150 -13.94 -6.12 3.15
C PRO A 150 -14.68 -5.89 1.82
N VAL A 151 -14.15 -5.09 0.90
CA VAL A 151 -14.81 -4.85 -0.40
C VAL A 151 -14.99 -6.17 -1.16
N SER A 152 -13.96 -7.02 -1.15
CA SER A 152 -14.08 -8.41 -1.59
C SER A 152 -14.60 -9.30 -0.45
N LYS A 153 -15.76 -9.94 -0.61
CA LYS A 153 -16.38 -10.79 0.42
C LYS A 153 -15.89 -12.25 0.39
N THR A 154 -14.58 -12.45 0.23
CA THR A 154 -13.97 -13.79 0.08
C THR A 154 -13.28 -14.26 1.35
N SER A 155 -13.16 -15.58 1.55
CA SER A 155 -12.41 -16.16 2.68
C SER A 155 -10.96 -15.66 2.74
N LYS A 156 -10.30 -15.51 1.59
CA LYS A 156 -8.95 -14.94 1.49
C LYS A 156 -8.92 -13.51 2.03
N THR A 157 -9.88 -12.65 1.67
CA THR A 157 -9.97 -11.28 2.18
C THR A 157 -10.16 -11.25 3.70
N TYR A 158 -11.08 -12.07 4.22
CA TYR A 158 -11.30 -12.16 5.67
C TYR A 158 -10.09 -12.73 6.42
N SER A 159 -9.29 -13.61 5.80
CA SER A 159 -8.04 -14.11 6.41
C SER A 159 -7.04 -12.98 6.67
N TYR A 160 -6.86 -12.05 5.72
CA TYR A 160 -6.02 -10.86 5.90
C TYR A 160 -6.59 -9.95 7.00
N ILE A 161 -7.89 -9.67 6.96
CA ILE A 161 -8.57 -8.83 7.97
C ILE A 161 -8.40 -9.40 9.37
N ASN A 162 -8.59 -10.71 9.55
CA ASN A 162 -8.50 -11.35 10.85
C ASN A 162 -7.07 -11.24 11.42
N ARG A 163 -6.05 -11.51 10.60
CA ARG A 163 -4.65 -11.37 11.04
C ARG A 163 -4.30 -9.92 11.39
N VAL A 164 -4.80 -8.94 10.62
CA VAL A 164 -4.64 -7.52 10.97
C VAL A 164 -5.29 -7.20 12.30
N LYS A 165 -6.54 -7.62 12.50
CA LYS A 165 -7.29 -7.38 13.75
C LYS A 165 -6.67 -8.03 14.98
N THR A 166 -6.04 -9.20 14.85
CA THR A 166 -5.32 -9.83 15.96
C THR A 166 -4.22 -8.92 16.51
N LYS A 167 -3.58 -8.10 15.66
CA LYS A 167 -2.54 -7.15 16.07
C LYS A 167 -3.08 -5.73 16.30
N MET A 168 -4.23 -5.41 15.71
CA MET A 168 -4.89 -4.10 15.80
C MET A 168 -6.35 -4.27 16.26
N PRO A 169 -6.61 -4.71 17.50
CA PRO A 169 -7.95 -5.08 17.97
C PRO A 169 -8.94 -3.91 18.06
N PHE A 170 -8.44 -2.67 17.99
CA PHE A 170 -9.26 -1.46 17.90
C PHE A 170 -9.98 -1.31 16.56
N LEU A 171 -9.52 -1.99 15.50
CA LEU A 171 -10.17 -1.96 14.19
C LEU A 171 -11.43 -2.82 14.17
N LYS A 172 -12.55 -2.22 13.75
CA LYS A 172 -13.79 -2.94 13.48
C LYS A 172 -13.82 -3.47 12.06
N VAL A 173 -14.54 -4.57 11.82
CA VAL A 173 -14.94 -4.96 10.46
C VAL A 173 -16.29 -4.31 10.21
N TYR A 174 -16.38 -3.46 9.21
CA TYR A 174 -17.56 -2.65 8.99
C TYR A 174 -17.72 -2.32 7.51
N VAL A 175 -18.94 -2.46 6.99
CA VAL A 175 -19.30 -2.11 5.61
C VAL A 175 -20.20 -0.89 5.70
N PRO A 176 -19.75 0.30 5.29
CA PRO A 176 -20.59 1.49 5.30
C PRO A 176 -21.80 1.34 4.36
N PRO A 177 -23.01 1.77 4.77
CA PRO A 177 -24.22 1.59 3.96
C PRO A 177 -24.23 2.44 2.67
N SER A 178 -23.47 3.55 2.61
CA SER A 178 -23.61 4.58 1.57
C SER A 178 -22.31 5.05 0.93
N GLY A 179 -21.25 4.23 0.92
CA GLY A 179 -19.97 4.58 0.29
C GLY A 179 -20.06 4.77 -1.23
N THR A 180 -19.88 6.00 -1.73
CA THR A 180 -19.89 6.29 -3.18
C THR A 180 -18.50 6.22 -3.83
N SER A 181 -17.43 6.54 -3.09
CA SER A 181 -16.05 6.49 -3.61
C SER A 181 -15.56 5.12 -4.06
N PRO A 182 -15.93 3.98 -3.42
CA PRO A 182 -15.40 2.69 -3.84
C PRO A 182 -15.74 2.32 -5.28
N LYS A 183 -16.78 2.95 -5.88
CA LYS A 183 -17.22 2.68 -7.26
C LYS A 183 -16.14 2.94 -8.32
N TYR A 184 -15.16 3.80 -8.06
CA TYR A 184 -14.17 4.22 -9.05
C TYR A 184 -12.87 3.43 -9.00
N VAL A 185 -12.41 3.02 -7.81
CA VAL A 185 -11.09 2.39 -7.65
C VAL A 185 -11.25 1.00 -7.04
N THR A 186 -11.76 0.95 -5.81
CA THR A 186 -11.73 -0.25 -4.98
C THR A 186 -12.64 -1.36 -5.47
N LYS A 187 -13.90 -1.05 -5.84
CA LYS A 187 -14.84 -2.03 -6.41
C LYS A 187 -14.39 -2.54 -7.78
N PRO A 188 -13.91 -1.69 -8.72
CA PRO A 188 -13.31 -2.18 -9.95
C PRO A 188 -12.14 -3.15 -9.73
N ILE A 189 -11.26 -2.91 -8.77
CA ILE A 189 -10.18 -3.85 -8.41
C ILE A 189 -10.77 -5.16 -7.87
N ALA A 190 -11.67 -5.09 -6.90
CA ALA A 190 -12.33 -6.26 -6.33
C ALA A 190 -13.04 -7.12 -7.39
N SER A 191 -13.65 -6.49 -8.41
CA SER A 191 -14.31 -7.18 -9.52
C SER A 191 -13.36 -8.02 -10.40
N LYS A 192 -12.04 -7.83 -10.27
CA LYS A 192 -11.02 -8.64 -10.94
C LYS A 192 -10.59 -9.87 -10.13
N GLY A 193 -11.31 -10.19 -9.05
CA GLY A 193 -11.00 -11.33 -8.17
C GLY A 193 -9.83 -11.09 -7.21
N ILE A 194 -9.34 -9.85 -7.12
CA ILE A 194 -8.23 -9.47 -6.24
C ILE A 194 -8.79 -9.15 -4.85
N PRO A 195 -8.33 -9.80 -3.76
CA PRO A 195 -8.74 -9.46 -2.40
C PRO A 195 -8.50 -7.97 -2.11
N THR A 196 -9.57 -7.23 -1.87
CA THR A 196 -9.51 -5.77 -1.70
C THR A 196 -10.19 -5.35 -0.42
N ILE A 197 -9.53 -4.49 0.35
CA ILE A 197 -9.95 -4.00 1.66
C ILE A 197 -9.78 -2.48 1.67
N ILE A 198 -10.78 -1.75 2.17
CA ILE A 198 -10.59 -0.34 2.53
C ILE A 198 -10.15 -0.30 4.00
N TYR A 199 -9.12 0.49 4.30
CA TYR A 199 -8.73 0.81 5.65
C TYR A 199 -9.02 2.29 5.95
N GLU A 200 -10.01 2.51 6.81
CA GLU A 200 -10.46 3.84 7.24
C GLU A 200 -9.94 4.14 8.64
N THR A 201 -9.41 5.36 8.80
CA THR A 201 -8.89 5.89 10.07
C THR A 201 -9.52 7.22 10.43
N TYR A 202 -9.40 7.64 11.69
CA TYR A 202 -10.05 8.86 12.13
C TYR A 202 -9.27 10.10 11.69
N LYS A 203 -9.90 10.91 10.84
CA LYS A 203 -9.30 12.12 10.24
C LYS A 203 -8.70 13.09 11.26
N TYR A 204 -9.33 13.20 12.43
CA TYR A 204 -8.95 14.16 13.46
C TYR A 204 -7.97 13.59 14.50
N ASP A 205 -7.42 12.39 14.27
CA ASP A 205 -6.30 11.90 15.08
C ASP A 205 -5.10 12.84 14.98
N SER A 206 -4.32 12.93 16.07
CA SER A 206 -3.04 13.62 16.03
C SER A 206 -2.13 12.96 15.00
N TYR A 207 -1.22 13.72 14.39
CA TYR A 207 -0.27 13.14 13.44
C TYR A 207 0.59 12.05 14.08
N SER A 208 0.95 12.17 15.36
CA SER A 208 1.66 11.11 16.10
C SER A 208 0.87 9.79 16.18
N LYS A 209 -0.46 9.86 16.39
CA LYS A 209 -1.33 8.68 16.37
C LYS A 209 -1.41 8.07 14.98
N LYS A 210 -1.51 8.90 13.93
CA LYS A 210 -1.47 8.46 12.53
C LYS A 210 -0.18 7.71 12.20
N VAL A 211 0.96 8.24 12.61
CA VAL A 211 2.27 7.57 12.47
C VAL A 211 2.32 6.26 13.24
N ALA A 212 1.86 6.23 14.50
CA ALA A 212 1.83 5.01 15.30
C ALA A 212 0.96 3.91 14.65
N ASP A 213 -0.22 4.26 14.15
CA ASP A 213 -1.14 3.32 13.50
C ASP A 213 -0.62 2.83 12.14
N ALA A 214 -0.04 3.71 11.33
CA ALA A 214 0.59 3.34 10.06
C ALA A 214 1.77 2.38 10.30
N ASN A 215 2.61 2.68 11.29
CA ASN A 215 3.73 1.83 11.70
C ASN A 215 3.24 0.47 12.22
N LEU A 216 2.20 0.44 13.05
CA LEU A 216 1.64 -0.82 13.53
C LEU A 216 1.04 -1.65 12.40
N PHE A 217 0.37 -0.99 11.45
CA PHE A 217 -0.23 -1.63 10.28
C PHE A 217 0.83 -2.27 9.38
N ILE A 218 1.86 -1.53 8.96
CA ILE A 218 2.94 -2.08 8.10
C ILE A 218 3.72 -3.19 8.82
N ASN A 219 4.05 -3.02 10.11
CA ASN A 219 4.66 -4.09 10.90
C ASN A 219 3.79 -5.34 11.00
N THR A 220 2.46 -5.17 11.04
CA THR A 220 1.53 -6.30 11.00
C THR A 220 1.56 -6.98 9.65
N LEU A 221 1.50 -6.23 8.55
CA LEU A 221 1.61 -6.76 7.19
C LEU A 221 2.90 -7.54 6.95
N ASN A 222 4.03 -7.06 7.49
CA ASN A 222 5.32 -7.76 7.41
C ASN A 222 5.28 -9.16 8.03
N LYS A 223 4.41 -9.39 9.02
CA LYS A 223 4.29 -10.67 9.73
C LYS A 223 3.19 -11.59 9.17
N LEU A 224 2.49 -11.18 8.11
CA LEU A 224 1.41 -11.98 7.50
C LEU A 224 1.87 -13.16 6.65
#